data_AF-A0A8T7F0Y3-F1
#
_entry.id   AF-A0A8T7F0Y3-F1
#
_cell.length_a   1.000
_cell.length_b   1.000
_cell.length_c   1.000
_cell.angle_alpha   90.00
_cell.angle_beta   90.00
_cell.angle_gamma   90.00
#
_symmetry.space_group_name_H-M   'P 1'
#
loop_
_entity.id
_entity.type
_entity.pdbx_description
1 polymer ?
#
loop_
_entity_poly.entity_id
_entity_poly.type
_entity_poly.pdbx_seq_one_letter_code
_entity_poly.pdbx_strand_id
1 'polypeptide(L)' 'MPLSDPTPTDDKTRIELYQHLVIEYEKLDEQIDALLMRNNGHTEGMPDADYRAYRELAERRDEVHNQIQALENKLLDDEK' A
#
# COMPACT_ATOMS: atom_id res chain seq x y z
N MET A 1 29.03 10.54 21.04
CA MET A 1 27.57 10.68 21.20
C MET A 1 26.98 9.28 21.18
N PRO A 2 26.13 8.86 22.14
CA PRO A 2 25.47 7.57 22.02
C PRO A 2 24.26 7.71 21.10
N LEU A 3 24.12 6.74 20.19
CA LEU A 3 22.93 6.51 19.37
C LEU A 3 21.76 6.27 20.33
N SER A 4 20.68 7.03 20.17
CA SER A 4 19.45 6.82 20.93
C SER A 4 18.72 5.63 20.32
N ASP A 5 18.56 4.55 21.08
CA ASP A 5 17.64 3.46 20.74
C ASP A 5 16.25 4.04 20.45
N PRO A 6 15.55 3.57 19.40
CA PRO A 6 14.18 3.98 19.15
C PRO A 6 13.32 3.67 20.38
N THR A 7 12.51 4.64 20.81
CA THR A 7 11.68 4.47 22.00
C THR A 7 10.45 3.61 21.66
N PRO A 8 9.95 2.76 22.57
CA PRO A 8 8.80 1.86 22.31
C PRO A 8 7.48 2.56 21.92
N THR A 9 7.43 3.90 21.99
CA THR A 9 6.32 4.71 21.46
C THR A 9 6.42 4.86 19.95
N ASP A 10 7.62 5.04 19.39
CA ASP A 10 7.86 5.10 17.95
C ASP A 10 7.48 3.78 17.26
N ASP A 11 7.81 2.64 17.85
CA ASP A 11 7.50 1.33 17.28
C ASP A 11 6.00 1.06 17.21
N LYS A 12 5.25 1.41 18.26
CA LYS A 12 3.78 1.29 18.24
C LYS A 12 3.16 2.16 17.17
N THR A 13 3.59 3.41 17.05
CA THR A 13 3.11 4.32 16.00
C THR A 13 3.43 3.80 14.60
N ARG A 14 4.61 3.18 14.41
CA ARG A 14 4.99 2.56 13.14
C ARG A 14 4.18 1.30 12.83
N ILE A 15 3.89 0.47 13.82
CA ILE A 15 3.01 -0.71 13.66
C ILE A 15 1.59 -0.27 13.28
N GLU A 16 1.04 0.74 13.94
CA GLU A 16 -0.27 1.30 13.60
C GLU A 16 -0.29 1.86 12.17
N LEU A 17 0.75 2.61 11.78
CA LEU A 17 0.89 3.11 10.41
C LEU A 17 0.97 1.96 9.39
N TYR A 18 1.75 0.92 9.69
CA TYR A 18 1.85 -0.27 8.84
C TYR A 18 0.48 -0.93 8.64
N GLN A 19 -0.27 -1.15 9.72
CA GLN A 19 -1.62 -1.71 9.65
C GLN A 19 -2.56 -0.85 8.81
N HIS A 20 -2.51 0.47 8.98
CA HIS A 20 -3.30 1.40 8.17
C HIS A 20 -2.98 1.30 6.68
N LEU A 21 -1.69 1.22 6.32
CA LEU A 21 -1.25 1.08 4.95
C LEU A 21 -1.67 -0.25 4.34
N VAL A 22 -1.57 -1.36 5.08
CA VAL A 22 -2.03 -2.69 4.62
C VAL A 22 -3.54 -2.67 4.36
N ILE A 23 -4.34 -2.08 5.25
CA ILE A 23 -5.79 -1.96 5.06
C ILE A 23 -6.11 -1.09 3.83
N GLU A 24 -5.36 -0.02 3.59
CA GLU A 24 -5.54 0.81 2.39
C GLU A 24 -5.15 0.05 1.12
N TYR A 25 -4.06 -0.72 1.16
CA TYR A 25 -3.63 -1.58 0.07
C TYR A 25 -4.71 -2.62 -0.29
N GLU A 26 -5.24 -3.34 0.70
CA GLU A 26 -6.30 -4.34 0.50
C GLU A 26 -7.56 -3.72 -0.11
N LYS A 27 -7.98 -2.54 0.36
CA LYS A 27 -9.12 -1.82 -0.24
C LYS A 27 -8.88 -1.40 -1.68
N LEU A 28 -7.65 -1.03 -2.04
CA LEU A 28 -7.31 -0.69 -3.41
C LEU A 28 -7.33 -1.92 -4.30
N ASP A 29 -6.82 -3.04 -3.80
CA ASP A 29 -6.84 -4.33 -4.49
C ASP A 29 -8.28 -4.81 -4.74
N GLU A 30 -9.16 -4.76 -3.72
CA GLU A 30 -10.59 -5.09 -3.87
C GLU A 30 -11.30 -4.20 -4.90
N GLN A 31 -10.98 -2.91 -4.95
CA GLN A 31 -11.54 -1.99 -5.95
C GLN A 31 -11.06 -2.31 -7.36
N ILE A 32 -9.79 -2.67 -7.51
CA ILE A 32 -9.22 -3.11 -8.79
C ILE A 32 -9.89 -4.41 -9.24
N ASP A 33 -10.03 -5.39 -8.34
CA ASP A 33 -10.68 -6.67 -8.62
C ASP A 33 -12.14 -6.48 -9.02
N ALA A 34 -12.89 -5.64 -8.33
CA ALA A 34 -14.26 -5.33 -8.68
C ALA A 34 -14.36 -4.68 -10.08
N LEU A 35 -13.42 -3.80 -10.42
CA LEU A 35 -13.36 -3.15 -11.73
C LEU A 35 -12.99 -4.14 -12.84
N LEU A 36 -12.04 -5.03 -12.58
CA LEU A 36 -11.64 -6.11 -13.50
C LEU A 36 -12.80 -7.08 -13.70
N MET A 37 -13.45 -7.56 -12.64
CA MET A 37 -14.60 -8.46 -12.71
C MET A 37 -15.73 -7.91 -13.58
N ARG A 38 -16.00 -6.60 -13.49
CA ARG A 38 -17.00 -5.93 -14.34
C ARG A 38 -16.64 -5.91 -15.83
N ASN A 39 -15.37 -6.07 -16.14
CA ASN A 39 -14.80 -6.03 -17.49
C ASN A 39 -14.22 -7.40 -17.92
N ASN A 40 -14.85 -8.50 -17.50
CA ASN A 40 -14.47 -9.89 -17.82
C ASN A 40 -13.11 -10.34 -17.25
N GLY A 41 -12.60 -9.68 -16.22
CA GLY A 41 -11.38 -10.05 -15.52
C GLY A 41 -10.09 -9.55 -16.18
N HIS A 42 -10.19 -8.69 -17.20
CA HIS A 42 -9.04 -8.15 -17.90
C HIS A 42 -9.26 -6.69 -18.31
N THR A 43 -8.16 -5.96 -18.48
CA THR A 43 -8.18 -4.56 -18.93
C THR A 43 -8.38 -4.44 -20.44
N GLU A 44 -8.23 -5.54 -21.18
CA GLU A 44 -8.46 -5.59 -22.61
C GLU A 44 -9.95 -5.45 -22.91
N GLY A 45 -10.31 -4.42 -23.68
CA GLY A 45 -11.70 -4.10 -24.01
C GLY A 45 -12.44 -3.26 -22.95
N MET A 46 -11.75 -2.83 -21.88
CA MET A 46 -12.32 -1.87 -20.93
C MET A 46 -12.69 -0.55 -21.64
N PRO A 47 -13.85 0.05 -21.31
CA PRO A 47 -14.13 1.42 -21.69
C PRO A 47 -13.05 2.37 -21.17
N ASP A 48 -12.71 3.42 -21.93
CA ASP A 48 -11.67 4.39 -21.56
C ASP A 48 -11.84 4.96 -20.13
N ALA A 49 -13.08 5.16 -19.68
CA ALA A 49 -13.37 5.64 -18.33
C ALA A 49 -12.97 4.63 -17.25
N ASP A 50 -13.30 3.35 -17.47
CA ASP A 50 -12.94 2.26 -16.56
C ASP A 50 -11.43 2.01 -16.60
N TYR A 51 -10.81 2.09 -17.78
CA TYR A 51 -9.35 1.96 -17.90
C TYR A 51 -8.60 3.09 -17.18
N ARG A 52 -9.10 4.33 -17.23
CA ARG A 52 -8.53 5.44 -16.44
C ARG A 52 -8.69 5.19 -14.94
N ALA A 53 -9.86 4.77 -14.49
CA ALA A 53 -10.08 4.45 -13.08
C ALA A 53 -9.16 3.31 -12.62
N TYR A 54 -8.97 2.28 -13.45
CA TYR A 54 -8.02 1.19 -13.19
C TYR A 54 -6.60 1.71 -13.03
N ARG A 55 -6.15 2.59 -13.94
CA ARG A 55 -4.82 3.20 -13.89
C ARG A 55 -4.60 4.01 -12.61
N GLU A 56 -5.56 4.84 -12.23
CA GLU A 56 -5.49 5.64 -11.00
C GLU A 56 -5.45 4.76 -9.75
N LEU A 57 -6.26 3.70 -9.70
CA LEU A 57 -6.25 2.74 -8.59
C LEU A 57 -4.93 1.97 -8.51
N ALA A 58 -4.38 1.54 -9.65
CA ALA A 58 -3.11 0.84 -9.72
C ALA A 58 -1.94 1.72 -9.28
N GLU A 59 -1.88 2.97 -9.75
CA GLU A 59 -0.87 3.95 -9.33
C GLU A 59 -0.92 4.17 -7.82
N ARG A 60 -2.12 4.35 -7.24
CA ARG A 60 -2.28 4.52 -5.80
C ARG A 60 -1.90 3.27 -5.00
N ARG A 61 -2.22 2.07 -5.50
CA ARG A 61 -1.83 0.81 -4.87
C ARG A 61 -0.30 0.68 -4.82
N ASP A 62 0.37 1.03 -5.91
CA ASP A 62 1.83 0.99 -5.99
C ASP A 62 2.47 2.02 -5.03
N GLU A 63 1.89 3.21 -4.88
CA GLU A 63 2.32 4.21 -3.89
C GLU A 63 2.21 3.67 -2.46
N VAL A 64 1.07 3.08 -2.09
CA VAL A 64 0.86 2.50 -0.75
C VAL A 64 1.83 1.34 -0.52
N HIS A 65 2.03 0.47 -1.51
CA HIS A 65 3.00 -0.63 -1.41
C HIS A 65 4.43 -0.12 -1.19
N ASN A 66 4.84 0.93 -1.89
CA ASN A 66 6.16 1.54 -1.67
C ASN A 66 6.30 2.11 -0.25
N GLN A 67 5.23 2.68 0.32
CA GLN A 67 5.22 3.15 1.71
C GLN A 67 5.33 2.00 2.71
N ILE A 68 4.63 0.89 2.47
CA ILE A 68 4.75 -0.35 3.25
C ILE A 68 6.21 -0.82 3.25
N GLN A 69 6.82 -0.99 2.08
CA GLN A 69 8.22 -1.43 1.96
C GLN A 69 9.20 -0.48 2.65
N ALA A 70 9.01 0.83 2.53
CA ALA A 70 9.85 1.82 3.20
C ALA A 70 9.74 1.74 4.73
N LEU A 71 8.55 1.41 5.25
CA LEU A 71 8.29 1.26 6.68
C LEU A 71 8.87 -0.05 7.21
N GLU A 72 8.73 -1.16 6.47
CA GLU A 72 9.34 -2.45 6.79
C GLU A 72 10.87 -2.34 6.88
N ASN A 73 11.50 -1.70 5.90
CA ASN A 73 12.95 -1.51 5.91
C ASN A 73 13.41 -0.72 7.14
N LYS A 74 12.66 0.31 7.56
CA LYS A 74 12.97 1.09 8.76
C LYS A 74 12.78 0.28 10.04
N LEU A 75 11.76 -0.57 10.12
CA LEU A 75 11.55 -1.45 11.27
C LEU A 75 12.69 -2.47 11.40
N LEU A 76 13.18 -3.02 10.27
CA LEU A 76 14.27 -3.99 10.25
C LEU A 76 15.66 -3.38 10.51
N ASP A 77 15.89 -2.14 10.09
CA ASP A 77 17.15 -1.44 10.33
C ASP A 77 17.28 -0.97 11.80
N ASP A 78 16.17 -0.67 12.47
CA ASP A 78 16.14 -0.28 13.88
C ASP A 78 16.37 -1.47 14.85
N GLU A 79 16.28 -2.72 14.38
CA GLU A 79 16.62 -3.94 15.14
C GLU A 79 18.13 -4.29 15.12
N LYS A 80 18.99 -3.49 14.46
CA LYS A 80 20.45 -3.73 14.33
C LYS A 80 21.32 -2.83 15.21
#